data_AF-A0A8H7U9A6-F1
#
_entry.id   AF-A0A8H7U9A6-F1
#
_cell.length_a   1.000
_cell.length_b   1.000
_cell.length_c   1.000
_cell.angle_alpha   90.00
_cell.angle_beta   90.00
_cell.angle_gamma   90.00
#
_symmetry.space_group_name_H-M   'P 1'
#
loop_
_entity.id
_entity.type
_entity.pdbx_description
1 polymer ?
#
loop_
_entity_poly.entity_id
_entity_poly.type
_entity_poly.pdbx_seq_one_letter_code
_entity_poly.pdbx_strand_id
1 'polypeptide(L)'
;MSSQPLPNELDLENLIHLENMFQELGHEDGLRDGRKSGVVEGRILGCEKGFEMSNEVGYYTGCAILWTKLVEAHPESFSSRATKQIQSLQSVIDQFPDANEDQTDTFALLDKMRAKFRVVTSVLKVEQKFATTQPVGMSY
;
A
#
# COMPACT_ATOMS: atom_id res chain seq x y z
N MET A 1 -67.35 -9.16 29.43
CA MET A 1 -66.67 -9.14 28.13
C MET A 1 -66.20 -7.72 27.88
N SER A 2 -64.97 -7.39 28.27
CA SER A 2 -64.38 -6.08 27.96
C SER A 2 -63.56 -6.27 26.69
N SER A 3 -64.11 -5.80 25.57
CA SER A 3 -63.46 -5.78 24.28
C SER A 3 -62.24 -4.88 24.36
N GLN A 4 -61.04 -5.46 24.37
CA GLN A 4 -59.83 -4.71 24.06
C GLN A 4 -60.04 -4.04 22.69
N PRO A 5 -59.87 -2.70 22.58
CA PRO A 5 -59.92 -2.06 21.28
C PRO A 5 -58.77 -2.65 20.45
N LEU A 6 -59.10 -3.13 19.25
CA LEU A 6 -58.09 -3.45 18.26
C LEU A 6 -57.19 -2.21 18.08
N PRO A 7 -55.87 -2.37 17.91
CA PRO A 7 -54.96 -1.25 17.67
C PRO A 7 -55.30 -0.63 16.31
N ASN A 8 -56.27 0.29 16.35
CA ASN A 8 -56.80 1.01 15.21
C ASN A 8 -56.18 2.41 15.25
N GLU A 9 -55.01 2.52 14.67
CA GLU A 9 -54.73 3.56 13.68
C GLU A 9 -53.46 3.12 12.97
N LEU A 10 -53.63 2.60 11.75
CA LEU A 10 -52.55 2.72 10.78
C LEU A 10 -52.35 4.23 10.63
N ASP A 11 -51.36 4.79 11.32
CA ASP A 11 -51.10 6.21 11.34
C ASP A 11 -50.68 6.65 9.93
N LEU A 12 -51.66 7.13 9.15
CA LEU A 12 -51.51 7.47 7.73
C LEU A 12 -50.47 8.57 7.53
N GLU A 13 -50.17 9.35 8.58
CA GLU A 13 -49.09 10.33 8.61
C GLU A 13 -47.71 9.66 8.48
N ASN A 14 -47.50 8.52 9.15
CA ASN A 14 -46.28 7.72 8.98
C ASN A 14 -46.19 7.09 7.57
N LEU A 15 -47.32 6.81 6.91
CA LEU A 15 -47.32 6.27 5.54
C LEU A 15 -46.80 7.30 4.53
N ILE A 16 -47.08 8.59 4.74
CA ILE A 16 -46.56 9.69 3.90
C ILE A 16 -45.04 9.83 4.06
N HIS A 17 -44.51 9.54 5.25
CA HIS A 17 -43.07 9.60 5.54
C HIS A 17 -42.32 8.28 5.32
N LEU A 18 -43.01 7.24 4.87
CA LEU A 18 -42.46 5.89 4.74
C LEU A 18 -41.22 5.83 3.85
N GLU A 19 -41.22 6.54 2.72
CA GLU A 19 -40.07 6.61 1.82
C GLU A 19 -38.85 7.20 2.52
N ASN A 20 -39.01 8.36 3.17
CA ASN A 20 -37.92 9.03 3.89
C ASN A 20 -37.38 8.14 5.02
N MET A 21 -38.27 7.48 5.77
CA MET A 21 -37.86 6.54 6.82
C MET A 21 -37.02 5.38 6.24
N PHE A 22 -37.44 4.76 5.14
CA PHE A 22 -36.66 3.68 4.53
C PHE A 22 -35.35 4.17 3.90
N GLN A 23 -35.31 5.38 3.36
CA GLN A 23 -34.07 6.00 2.87
C GLN A 23 -33.09 6.25 4.03
N GLU A 24 -33.55 6.82 5.14
CA GLU A 24 -32.74 7.05 6.33
C GLU A 24 -32.24 5.73 6.93
N LEU A 25 -33.12 4.74 7.10
CA LEU A 25 -32.76 3.41 7.57
C LEU A 25 -31.72 2.73 6.67
N GLY A 26 -31.93 2.76 5.35
CA GLY A 26 -30.98 2.21 4.38
C GLY A 26 -29.64 2.94 4.38
N HIS A 27 -29.66 4.27 4.58
CA HIS A 27 -28.45 5.08 4.70
C HIS A 27 -27.66 4.74 5.98
N GLU A 28 -28.33 4.68 7.13
CA GLU A 28 -27.71 4.33 8.40
C GLU A 28 -27.16 2.90 8.40
N ASP A 29 -27.91 1.94 7.86
CA ASP A 29 -27.47 0.56 7.68
C ASP A 29 -26.26 0.48 6.74
N GLY A 30 -26.33 1.14 5.59
CA GLY A 30 -25.24 1.20 4.62
C GLY A 30 -23.98 1.85 5.18
N LEU A 31 -24.12 2.94 5.94
CA LEU A 31 -22.98 3.60 6.60
C LEU A 31 -22.36 2.70 7.68
N ARG A 32 -23.18 2.03 8.48
CA ARG A 32 -22.71 1.12 9.53
C ARG A 32 -21.94 -0.06 8.93
N ASP A 33 -22.50 -0.69 7.91
CA ASP A 33 -21.91 -1.88 7.30
C ASP A 33 -20.72 -1.51 6.43
N GLY A 34 -20.80 -0.38 5.71
CA GLY A 34 -19.67 0.20 4.97
C GLY A 34 -18.49 0.56 5.87
N ARG A 35 -18.72 1.10 7.08
CA ARG A 35 -17.64 1.37 8.04
C ARG A 35 -16.96 0.08 8.51
N LYS A 36 -17.74 -0.96 8.80
CA LYS A 36 -17.19 -2.27 9.23
C LYS A 36 -16.38 -2.91 8.11
N SER A 37 -16.95 -2.99 6.91
CA SER A 37 -16.29 -3.59 5.75
C SER A 37 -15.05 -2.79 5.33
N GLY A 38 -15.14 -1.46 5.30
CA GLY A 38 -14.05 -0.59 4.88
C GLY A 38 -12.81 -0.67 5.76
N VAL A 39 -12.95 -0.91 7.06
CA VAL A 39 -11.80 -1.14 7.96
C VAL A 39 -11.09 -2.45 7.61
N VAL A 40 -11.84 -3.51 7.35
CA VAL A 40 -11.28 -4.83 7.00
C VAL A 40 -10.61 -4.75 5.63
N GLU A 41 -11.32 -4.24 4.63
CA GLU A 41 -10.82 -4.08 3.27
C GLU A 41 -9.58 -3.18 3.23
N GLY A 42 -9.62 -2.02 3.90
CA GLY A 42 -8.49 -1.09 3.96
C GLY A 42 -7.25 -1.72 4.61
N ARG A 43 -7.43 -2.55 5.64
CA ARG A 43 -6.32 -3.29 6.26
C ARG A 43 -5.73 -4.32 5.31
N ILE A 44 -6.58 -5.08 4.61
CA ILE A 44 -6.14 -6.10 3.64
C ILE A 44 -5.36 -5.44 2.52
N LEU A 45 -5.96 -4.44 1.87
CA LEU A 45 -5.36 -3.71 0.76
C LEU A 45 -4.06 -3.03 1.18
N GLY A 46 -4.03 -2.42 2.38
CA GLY A 46 -2.83 -1.81 2.93
C GLY A 46 -1.69 -2.82 3.13
N CYS A 47 -1.99 -4.02 3.64
CA CYS A 47 -0.98 -5.08 3.77
C CYS A 47 -0.48 -5.59 2.41
N GLU A 48 -1.38 -5.82 1.45
CA GLU A 48 -1.00 -6.27 0.10
C GLU A 48 -0.10 -5.25 -0.61
N LYS A 49 -0.50 -3.98 -0.59
CA LYS A 49 0.26 -2.89 -1.22
C LYS A 49 1.55 -2.59 -0.50
N GLY A 50 1.54 -2.63 0.83
CA GLY A 50 2.74 -2.51 1.65
C GLY A 50 3.74 -3.62 1.31
N PHE A 51 3.29 -4.87 1.24
CA PHE A 51 4.16 -5.99 0.87
C PHE A 51 4.72 -5.84 -0.55
N GLU A 52 3.89 -5.50 -1.54
CA GLU A 52 4.32 -5.30 -2.93
C GLU A 52 5.48 -4.28 -3.01
N MET A 53 5.31 -3.15 -2.32
CA MET A 53 6.29 -2.07 -2.28
C MET A 53 7.55 -2.45 -1.50
N SER A 54 7.40 -2.98 -0.28
CA SER A 54 8.52 -3.37 0.58
C SER A 54 9.34 -4.52 0.00
N ASN A 55 8.73 -5.43 -0.76
CA ASN A 55 9.44 -6.50 -1.45
C ASN A 55 10.39 -5.94 -2.52
N GLU A 56 9.94 -4.96 -3.30
CA GLU A 56 10.79 -4.27 -4.28
C GLU A 56 11.91 -3.48 -3.61
N VAL A 57 11.59 -2.69 -2.57
CA VAL A 57 12.59 -1.94 -1.80
C VAL A 57 13.62 -2.87 -1.16
N GLY A 58 13.18 -3.99 -0.59
CA GLY A 58 14.04 -4.99 0.02
C GLY A 58 15.01 -5.61 -0.99
N TYR A 59 14.55 -5.90 -2.21
CA TYR A 59 15.41 -6.41 -3.28
C TYR A 59 16.51 -5.40 -3.65
N TYR A 60 16.15 -4.12 -3.85
CA TYR A 60 17.13 -3.06 -4.13
C TYR A 60 18.11 -2.85 -2.99
N THR A 61 17.62 -2.89 -1.76
CA THR A 61 18.42 -2.78 -0.54
C THR A 61 19.45 -3.90 -0.44
N GLY A 62 19.04 -5.15 -0.65
CA GLY A 62 19.95 -6.30 -0.65
C GLY A 62 21.05 -6.18 -1.71
N CYS A 63 20.70 -5.74 -2.93
CA CYS A 63 21.67 -5.51 -3.99
C CYS A 63 22.66 -4.40 -3.65
N ALA A 64 22.15 -3.27 -3.13
CA ALA A 64 22.98 -2.13 -2.74
C ALA A 64 23.97 -2.52 -1.63
N ILE A 65 23.52 -3.26 -0.61
CA ILE A 65 24.39 -3.76 0.47
C ILE A 65 25.48 -4.68 -0.10
N LEU A 66 25.11 -5.64 -0.94
CA LEU A 66 26.06 -6.56 -1.57
C LEU A 66 27.12 -5.82 -2.38
N TRP A 67 26.70 -4.91 -3.26
CA TRP A 67 27.63 -4.16 -4.10
C TRP A 67 28.54 -3.23 -3.29
N THR A 68 28.02 -2.60 -2.24
CA THR A 68 28.85 -1.80 -1.33
C THR A 68 29.91 -2.64 -0.64
N LYS A 69 29.55 -3.83 -0.15
CA LYS A 69 30.52 -4.77 0.45
C LYS A 69 31.57 -5.24 -0.55
N LEU A 70 31.20 -5.45 -1.81
CA LEU A 70 32.16 -5.82 -2.86
C LEU A 70 33.11 -4.66 -3.22
N VAL A 71 32.61 -3.43 -3.25
CA VAL A 71 33.45 -2.23 -3.45
C VAL A 71 34.45 -2.07 -2.29
N GLU A 72 34.02 -2.33 -1.05
CA GLU A 72 34.89 -2.30 0.13
C GLU A 72 35.98 -3.40 0.08
N ALA A 73 35.62 -4.61 -0.37
CA ALA A 73 36.54 -5.75 -0.43
C ALA A 73 37.52 -5.69 -1.61
N HIS A 74 37.09 -5.15 -2.76
CA HIS A 74 37.84 -5.16 -4.02
C HIS A 74 37.77 -3.79 -4.73
N PRO A 75 38.31 -2.71 -4.13
CA PRO A 75 38.15 -1.35 -4.62
C PRO A 75 38.70 -1.15 -6.04
N GLU A 76 39.75 -1.86 -6.43
CA GLU A 76 40.34 -1.84 -7.77
C GLU A 76 39.45 -2.46 -8.87
N SER A 77 38.48 -3.29 -8.48
CA SER A 77 37.56 -3.96 -9.41
C SER A 77 36.38 -3.08 -9.83
N PHE A 78 36.19 -1.92 -9.18
CA PHE A 78 35.07 -1.02 -9.45
C PHE A 78 35.54 0.35 -9.94
N SER A 79 34.88 0.86 -10.99
CA SER A 79 35.14 2.22 -11.44
C SER A 79 34.62 3.25 -10.43
N SER A 80 35.26 4.42 -10.35
CA SER A 80 34.78 5.54 -9.53
C SER A 80 33.34 5.95 -9.86
N ARG A 81 32.92 5.76 -11.12
CA ARG A 81 31.54 5.95 -11.57
C ARG A 81 30.60 4.93 -10.92
N ALA A 82 30.97 3.65 -10.89
CA ALA A 82 30.16 2.59 -10.29
C ALA A 82 29.95 2.86 -8.79
N THR A 83 31.01 3.15 -8.05
CA THR A 83 30.95 3.46 -6.61
C THR A 83 30.01 4.63 -6.33
N LYS A 84 30.09 5.72 -7.11
CA LYS A 84 29.19 6.88 -6.97
C LYS A 84 27.73 6.54 -7.24
N GLN A 85 27.45 5.69 -8.23
CA GLN A 85 26.07 5.29 -8.51
C GLN A 85 25.50 4.38 -7.42
N ILE A 86 26.31 3.46 -6.87
CA ILE A 86 25.91 2.61 -5.74
C ILE A 86 25.57 3.47 -4.52
N GLN A 87 26.44 4.43 -4.16
CA GLN A 87 26.17 5.38 -3.06
C GLN A 87 24.92 6.23 -3.33
N SER A 88 24.70 6.65 -4.58
CA SER A 88 23.49 7.37 -4.95
C SER A 88 22.23 6.52 -4.85
N LEU A 89 22.30 5.20 -5.05
CA LEU A 89 21.18 4.29 -4.84
C LEU A 89 20.90 4.12 -3.34
N GLN A 90 21.94 3.91 -2.53
CA GLN A 90 21.82 3.83 -1.06
C GLN A 90 21.16 5.07 -0.48
N SER A 91 21.57 6.27 -0.90
CA SER A 91 20.97 7.50 -0.42
C SER A 91 19.45 7.58 -0.69
N VAL A 92 18.95 7.01 -1.79
CA VAL A 92 17.50 6.98 -2.06
C VAL A 92 16.81 5.92 -1.21
N ILE A 93 17.45 4.78 -0.97
CA ILE A 93 16.95 3.74 -0.06
C ILE A 93 16.83 4.29 1.36
N ASP A 94 17.82 5.03 1.85
CA ASP A 94 17.84 5.63 3.19
C ASP A 94 16.78 6.73 3.37
N GLN A 95 16.24 7.27 2.27
CA GLN A 95 15.13 8.24 2.29
C GLN A 95 13.76 7.55 2.36
N PHE A 96 13.70 6.24 2.15
CA PHE A 96 12.44 5.52 2.16
C PHE A 96 11.92 5.38 3.59
N PRO A 97 10.65 5.74 3.86
CA PRO A 97 10.16 5.77 5.23
C PRO A 97 9.90 4.36 5.78
N ASP A 98 10.20 4.16 7.06
CA ASP A 98 9.93 2.92 7.78
C ASP A 98 8.45 2.83 8.26
N ALA A 99 7.71 3.92 8.17
CA ALA A 99 6.30 4.03 8.56
C ALA A 99 5.49 4.78 7.51
N ASN A 100 4.17 4.66 7.56
CA ASN A 100 3.29 5.43 6.66
C ASN A 100 3.27 6.90 7.10
N GLU A 101 3.85 7.78 6.29
CA GLU A 101 3.93 9.22 6.53
C GLU A 101 3.13 9.97 5.45
N ASP A 102 2.11 10.74 5.86
CA ASP A 102 1.20 11.43 4.93
C ASP A 102 1.89 12.45 4.01
N GLN A 103 3.08 12.94 4.39
CA GLN A 103 3.83 13.95 3.65
C GLN A 103 4.85 13.36 2.67
N THR A 104 5.08 12.05 2.73
CA THR A 104 6.14 11.38 1.97
C THR A 104 5.56 10.68 0.74
N ASP A 105 5.97 11.12 -0.45
CA ASP A 105 5.61 10.47 -1.71
C ASP A 105 6.46 9.21 -1.92
N THR A 106 6.01 8.11 -1.33
CA THR A 106 6.65 6.80 -1.40
C THR A 106 6.72 6.26 -2.83
N PHE A 107 5.73 6.55 -3.67
CA PHE A 107 5.71 6.14 -5.07
C PHE A 107 6.78 6.86 -5.89
N ALA A 108 6.93 8.17 -5.71
CA ALA A 108 8.00 8.93 -6.35
C ALA A 108 9.40 8.48 -5.91
N LEU A 109 9.58 8.15 -4.63
CA LEU A 109 10.82 7.55 -4.12
C LEU A 109 11.10 6.19 -4.76
N LEU A 110 10.08 5.34 -4.88
CA LEU A 110 10.21 4.02 -5.51
C LEU A 110 10.59 4.13 -7.00
N ASP A 111 9.97 5.05 -7.75
CA ASP A 111 10.32 5.31 -9.14
C ASP A 111 11.76 5.83 -9.30
N LYS A 112 12.20 6.69 -8.37
CA LYS A 112 13.58 7.13 -8.29
C LYS A 112 14.52 5.97 -8.00
N MET A 113 14.17 5.05 -7.09
CA MET A 113 14.96 3.85 -6.83
C MET A 113 15.07 2.97 -8.07
N ARG A 114 13.95 2.68 -8.75
CA ARG A 114 13.92 1.90 -10.00
C ARG A 114 14.86 2.49 -11.04
N ALA A 115 14.82 3.82 -11.23
CA ALA A 115 15.71 4.51 -12.15
C ALA A 115 17.18 4.38 -11.75
N LYS A 116 17.51 4.58 -10.47
CA LYS A 116 18.87 4.43 -9.95
C LYS A 116 19.38 3.00 -10.08
N PHE A 117 18.55 2.02 -9.76
CA PHE A 117 18.88 0.61 -9.88
C PHE A 117 19.26 0.25 -11.32
N ARG A 118 18.46 0.66 -12.31
CA ARG A 118 18.78 0.47 -13.75
C ARG A 118 20.12 1.08 -14.15
N VAL A 119 20.44 2.27 -13.61
CA VAL A 119 21.73 2.92 -13.88
C VAL A 119 22.88 2.12 -13.26
N VAL A 120 22.72 1.64 -12.02
CA VAL A 120 23.74 0.84 -11.33
C VAL A 120 23.99 -0.48 -12.07
N THR A 121 22.94 -1.23 -12.42
CA THR A 121 23.08 -2.50 -13.14
C THR A 121 23.74 -2.32 -14.51
N SER A 122 23.42 -1.24 -15.22
CA SER A 122 24.08 -0.88 -16.49
C SER A 122 25.57 -0.58 -16.31
N VAL A 123 25.94 0.18 -15.28
CA VAL A 123 27.35 0.53 -15.01
C VAL A 123 28.15 -0.69 -14.53
N LEU A 124 27.53 -1.57 -13.74
CA LEU A 124 28.13 -2.81 -13.27
C LEU A 124 28.16 -3.92 -14.33
N LYS A 125 27.43 -3.75 -15.44
CA LYS A 125 27.26 -4.75 -16.51
C LYS A 125 26.72 -6.08 -15.99
N VAL A 126 25.76 -6.02 -15.06
CA VAL A 126 25.09 -7.19 -14.49
C VAL A 126 23.64 -7.26 -14.94
N GLU A 127 23.16 -8.46 -15.24
CA GLU A 127 21.75 -8.68 -15.57
C GLU A 127 20.94 -8.95 -14.31
N GLN A 128 20.69 -7.89 -13.53
CA GLN A 128 19.78 -7.95 -12.38
C GLN A 128 18.44 -7.33 -12.74
N LYS A 129 17.35 -8.06 -12.47
CA LYS A 129 15.98 -7.62 -12.68
C LYS A 129 15.16 -8.00 -11.46
N PHE A 130 14.42 -7.03 -10.93
CA PHE A 130 13.36 -7.33 -9.99
C PHE A 130 12.21 -8.01 -10.76
N ALA A 131 11.89 -9.24 -10.39
CA ALA A 131 10.72 -9.93 -10.91
C ALA A 131 9.56 -9.63 -9.96
N THR A 132 8.56 -8.89 -10.42
CA THR A 132 7.32 -8.67 -9.68
C THR A 132 6.70 -10.03 -9.39
N THR A 133 6.63 -10.38 -8.11
CA THR A 133 5.89 -11.56 -7.66
C THR A 133 4.41 -11.23 -7.76
N GLN A 134 3.59 -12.19 -8.19
CA GLN A 134 2.14 -12.00 -8.22
C GLN A 134 1.67 -11.61 -6.82
N PRO A 135 0.68 -10.69 -6.70
CA PRO A 135 0.13 -10.35 -5.40
C PRO A 135 -0.32 -11.64 -4.74
N VAL A 136 0.19 -11.90 -3.54
CA VAL A 136 -0.32 -12.97 -2.70
C VAL A 136 -1.76 -12.59 -2.44
N GLY A 137 -2.72 -13.24 -3.09
CA GLY A 137 -4.12 -13.04 -2.78
C GLY A 137 -4.31 -13.48 -1.33
N MET A 138 -4.34 -12.52 -0.41
CA MET A 138 -4.46 -12.81 1.01
C MET A 138 -5.91 -13.23 1.26
N SER A 139 -6.21 -14.52 1.08
CA SER A 139 -7.53 -15.08 1.40
C SER A 139 -7.63 -15.33 2.90
N TYR A 140 -8.66 -14.78 3.54
CA TYR A 140 -9.10 -15.19 4.87
C TYR A 140 -10.62 -15.38 4.89
#